data_AF-A0A2A4Z867-F1
#
_entry.id   AF-A0A2A4Z867-F1
#
_cell.length_a   1.000
_cell.length_b   1.000
_cell.length_c   1.000
_cell.angle_alpha   90.00
_cell.angle_beta   90.00
_cell.angle_gamma   90.00
#
_symmetry.space_group_name_H-M   'P 1'
#
loop_
_entity.id
_entity.type
_entity.pdbx_description
1 polymer ?
#
loop_
_entity_poly.entity_id
_entity_poly.type
_entity_poly.pdbx_seq_one_letter_code
_entity_poly.pdbx_strand_id
1 'polypeptide(L)'
;MLEAKASQFILSAEGQILWQEKLNNPLPGVAVACLEKGEVALKPVLKVLENEHTAKHDQVELKNSLSMWLNMHFNAVLEPLMLLEVPQGVAVKDDAVSQIAQKVYNGLGIVPRGDLESMITELTPETRADLRAKKIRLGPILAFIPALNKPAAVKLRALLWSLFQGKELPAKTPADGIVSVKIEDVTASEDYYRSIGYPLYGGRAVRIDMLDRVISCVYDNAQDGKFQARHEMAEWLGCPIDDLYKVLVSMGHIKVYDPADVKAKEEDEGAAKPVTEEEKSEDKPEEKLEEKSEEKTDKDESKEKVKDVKPELATFRLKKGKAFQKGNAGGAPERKASKKPKSAKPKKDVKKRPKKDNSPRIMSAEAKVNDEDSPFAILQQLKK
;
A
#
# COMPACT_ATOMS: atom_id res chain seq x y z
N MET A 1 -38.79 13.19 -17.36
CA MET A 1 -37.46 13.38 -16.74
C MET A 1 -37.52 14.33 -15.56
N LEU A 2 -36.96 13.97 -14.40
CA LEU A 2 -36.49 14.99 -13.47
C LEU A 2 -35.52 15.88 -14.26
N GLU A 3 -35.81 17.17 -14.43
CA GLU A 3 -34.84 18.14 -14.94
C GLU A 3 -33.75 18.41 -13.88
N ALA A 4 -33.22 17.33 -13.29
CA ALA A 4 -32.20 17.38 -12.27
C ALA A 4 -30.83 17.25 -12.91
N LYS A 5 -29.94 18.20 -12.62
CA LYS A 5 -28.53 18.11 -13.01
C LYS A 5 -27.86 17.01 -12.18
N ALA A 6 -26.90 16.31 -12.77
CA ALA A 6 -26.11 15.29 -12.06
C ALA A 6 -25.48 15.80 -10.74
N SER A 7 -25.22 17.10 -10.64
CA SER A 7 -24.67 17.74 -9.44
C SER A 7 -25.65 17.95 -8.28
N GLN A 8 -26.94 17.68 -8.48
CA GLN A 8 -27.98 17.77 -7.43
C GLN A 8 -28.16 16.47 -6.64
N PHE A 9 -27.50 15.39 -7.06
CA PHE A 9 -27.56 14.11 -6.37
C PHE A 9 -26.28 13.90 -5.56
N ILE A 10 -26.44 13.35 -4.35
CA ILE A 10 -25.35 13.02 -3.43
C ILE A 10 -25.60 11.62 -2.87
N LEU A 11 -24.57 10.78 -2.80
CA LEU A 11 -24.64 9.48 -2.14
C LEU A 11 -24.25 9.64 -0.67
N SER A 12 -25.17 9.29 0.25
CA SER A 12 -24.94 9.33 1.69
C SER A 12 -24.14 8.10 2.17
N ALA A 13 -23.55 8.20 3.36
CA ALA A 13 -22.83 7.09 3.99
C ALA A 13 -23.76 5.90 4.37
N GLU A 14 -25.07 6.16 4.41
CA GLU A 14 -26.12 5.17 4.71
C GLU A 14 -26.58 4.41 3.45
N GLY A 15 -25.99 4.69 2.28
CA GLY A 15 -26.40 4.06 1.02
C GLY A 15 -27.63 4.69 0.38
N GLN A 16 -28.03 5.88 0.80
CA GLN A 16 -29.16 6.62 0.20
C GLN A 16 -28.67 7.63 -0.82
N ILE A 17 -29.40 7.75 -1.93
CA ILE A 17 -29.22 8.82 -2.90
C ILE A 17 -30.13 9.97 -2.48
N LEU A 18 -29.52 11.09 -2.10
CA LEU A 18 -30.19 12.32 -1.72
C LEU A 18 -30.26 13.25 -2.92
N TRP A 19 -31.40 13.89 -3.13
CA TRP A 19 -31.62 14.91 -4.14
C TRP A 19 -31.79 16.28 -3.48
N GLN A 20 -31.13 17.30 -4.05
CA GLN A 20 -31.24 18.68 -3.61
C GLN A 20 -31.85 19.54 -4.72
N GLU A 21 -32.89 20.30 -4.37
CA GLU A 21 -33.52 21.24 -5.29
C GLU A 21 -32.55 22.37 -5.71
N LYS A 22 -31.80 22.91 -4.75
CA LYS A 22 -30.77 23.94 -4.98
C LYS A 22 -29.37 23.36 -4.80
N LEU A 23 -28.48 23.69 -5.74
CA LEU A 23 -27.09 23.18 -5.80
C LEU A 23 -26.24 23.48 -4.55
N ASN A 24 -26.52 24.57 -3.84
CA ASN A 24 -25.74 25.03 -2.69
C ASN A 24 -26.53 24.96 -1.37
N ASN A 25 -27.49 24.04 -1.25
CA ASN A 25 -28.26 23.90 -0.02
C ASN A 25 -27.39 23.22 1.07
N PRO A 26 -27.20 23.84 2.25
CA PRO A 26 -26.46 23.22 3.36
C PRO A 26 -27.21 22.06 4.02
N LEU A 27 -28.51 21.90 3.77
CA LEU A 27 -29.30 20.81 4.34
C LEU A 27 -29.07 19.49 3.60
N PRO A 28 -29.08 18.34 4.31
CA PRO A 28 -29.12 17.03 3.67
C PRO A 28 -30.36 16.99 2.77
N GLY A 29 -30.15 16.68 1.49
CA GLY A 29 -31.24 16.63 0.50
C GLY A 29 -32.30 15.58 0.86
N VAL A 30 -33.34 15.50 0.05
CA VAL A 30 -34.41 14.52 0.22
C VAL A 30 -33.96 13.18 -0.34
N ALA A 31 -34.08 12.09 0.43
CA ALA A 31 -33.77 10.76 -0.08
C ALA A 31 -34.72 10.39 -1.24
N VAL A 32 -34.18 9.95 -2.38
CA VAL A 32 -34.97 9.57 -3.56
C VAL A 32 -34.79 8.10 -3.94
N ALA A 33 -33.68 7.49 -3.51
CA ALA A 33 -33.42 6.08 -3.71
C ALA A 33 -32.50 5.53 -2.61
N CYS A 34 -32.52 4.21 -2.44
CA CYS A 34 -31.62 3.46 -1.59
C CYS A 34 -30.89 2.40 -2.41
N LEU A 35 -29.63 2.16 -2.07
CA LEU A 35 -28.84 1.06 -2.61
C LEU A 35 -29.12 -0.21 -1.80
N GLU A 36 -29.44 -1.28 -2.51
CA GLU A 36 -29.59 -2.63 -1.98
C GLU A 36 -28.45 -3.53 -2.50
N LYS A 37 -28.26 -4.68 -1.82
CA LYS A 37 -27.27 -5.68 -2.22
C LYS A 37 -27.52 -6.13 -3.67
N GLY A 38 -26.48 -6.05 -4.49
CA GLY A 38 -26.48 -6.63 -5.83
C GLY A 38 -25.65 -7.91 -5.95
N GLU A 39 -25.55 -8.42 -7.17
CA GLU A 39 -24.82 -9.67 -7.49
C GLU A 39 -23.32 -9.57 -7.23
N VAL A 40 -22.75 -8.39 -7.46
CA VAL A 40 -21.34 -8.07 -7.26
C VAL A 40 -21.25 -6.80 -6.42
N ALA A 41 -20.26 -6.70 -5.55
CA ALA A 41 -20.09 -5.53 -4.66
C ALA A 41 -20.06 -4.18 -5.41
N LEU A 42 -19.53 -4.14 -6.63
CA LEU A 42 -19.47 -2.93 -7.48
C LEU A 42 -20.75 -2.66 -8.29
N LYS A 43 -21.74 -3.55 -8.23
CA LYS A 43 -23.03 -3.44 -8.95
C LYS A 43 -24.20 -3.56 -7.98
N PRO A 44 -24.40 -2.59 -7.07
CA PRO A 44 -25.56 -2.59 -6.18
C PRO A 44 -26.87 -2.41 -6.96
N VAL A 45 -27.97 -2.89 -6.38
CA VAL A 45 -29.31 -2.72 -6.94
C VAL A 45 -29.88 -1.40 -6.44
N LEU A 46 -30.48 -0.62 -7.33
CA LEU A 46 -31.12 0.65 -6.98
C LEU A 46 -32.61 0.47 -6.76
N LYS A 47 -33.09 0.87 -5.58
CA LYS A 47 -34.51 0.93 -5.22
C LYS A 47 -34.95 2.37 -5.04
N VAL A 48 -35.90 2.81 -5.86
CA VAL A 48 -36.48 4.15 -5.77
C VAL A 48 -37.41 4.20 -4.56
N LEU A 49 -37.30 5.26 -3.75
CA LEU A 49 -38.18 5.50 -2.62
C LEU A 49 -39.42 6.28 -3.07
N GLU A 50 -40.58 5.95 -2.53
CA GLU A 50 -41.83 6.65 -2.80
C GLU A 50 -41.93 7.91 -1.92
N ASN A 51 -41.78 9.08 -2.54
CA ASN A 51 -41.81 10.38 -1.91
C ASN A 51 -42.57 11.37 -2.80
N GLU A 52 -43.00 12.51 -2.26
CA GLU A 52 -43.76 13.53 -3.02
C GLU A 52 -43.03 14.01 -4.29
N HIS A 53 -41.70 13.95 -4.27
CA HIS A 53 -40.86 14.31 -5.41
C HIS A 53 -40.71 13.18 -6.42
N THR A 54 -40.68 11.91 -6.01
CA THR A 54 -40.53 10.77 -6.92
C THR A 54 -41.86 10.33 -7.53
N ALA A 55 -42.97 10.51 -6.80
CA ALA A 55 -44.32 10.17 -7.25
C ALA A 55 -44.81 10.98 -8.46
N LYS A 56 -44.20 12.15 -8.71
CA LYS A 56 -44.54 13.04 -9.84
C LYS A 56 -43.88 12.62 -11.16
N HIS A 57 -43.04 11.59 -11.15
CA HIS A 57 -42.26 11.16 -12.30
C HIS A 57 -42.51 9.69 -12.63
N ASP A 58 -42.24 9.32 -13.89
CA ASP A 58 -42.21 7.92 -14.29
C ASP A 58 -41.09 7.19 -13.55
N GLN A 59 -41.45 6.14 -12.81
CA GLN A 59 -40.51 5.33 -12.04
C GLN A 59 -39.44 4.67 -12.91
N VAL A 60 -39.78 4.29 -14.15
CA VAL A 60 -38.83 3.65 -15.07
C VAL A 60 -37.79 4.64 -15.55
N GLU A 61 -38.21 5.83 -16.01
CA GLU A 61 -37.30 6.91 -16.39
C GLU A 61 -36.41 7.32 -15.21
N LEU A 62 -37.01 7.49 -14.03
CA LEU A 62 -36.29 7.89 -12.83
C LEU A 62 -35.20 6.88 -12.44
N LYS A 63 -35.55 5.59 -12.43
CA LYS A 63 -34.59 4.52 -12.14
C LYS A 63 -33.43 4.52 -13.14
N ASN A 64 -33.71 4.71 -14.43
CA ASN A 64 -32.68 4.78 -15.47
C ASN A 64 -31.77 5.99 -15.26
N SER A 65 -32.32 7.19 -15.03
CA SER A 65 -31.52 8.40 -14.74
C SER A 65 -30.65 8.26 -13.50
N LEU A 66 -31.20 7.71 -12.41
CA LEU A 66 -30.44 7.49 -11.18
C LEU A 66 -29.34 6.43 -11.36
N SER A 67 -29.61 5.36 -12.13
CA SER A 67 -28.59 4.35 -12.44
C SER A 67 -27.45 4.93 -13.29
N MET A 68 -27.76 5.79 -14.27
CA MET A 68 -26.77 6.48 -15.08
C MET A 68 -25.92 7.42 -14.22
N TRP A 69 -26.56 8.19 -13.33
CA TRP A 69 -25.85 9.04 -12.38
C TRP A 69 -24.95 8.24 -11.45
N LEU A 70 -25.43 7.12 -10.89
CA LEU A 70 -24.66 6.26 -10.00
C LEU A 70 -23.40 5.73 -10.70
N ASN A 71 -23.53 5.28 -11.96
CA ASN A 71 -22.41 4.84 -12.77
C ASN A 71 -21.42 5.98 -13.03
N MET A 72 -21.89 7.19 -13.31
CA MET A 72 -21.02 8.38 -13.44
C MET A 72 -20.29 8.69 -12.12
N HIS A 73 -20.98 8.58 -10.98
CA HIS A 73 -20.39 8.77 -9.66
C HIS A 73 -19.30 7.73 -9.37
N PHE A 74 -19.55 6.45 -9.67
CA PHE A 74 -18.55 5.38 -9.53
C PHE A 74 -17.36 5.59 -10.44
N ASN A 75 -17.58 5.98 -11.70
CA ASN A 75 -16.52 6.30 -12.64
C ASN A 75 -15.69 7.52 -12.19
N ALA A 76 -16.29 8.50 -11.51
CA ALA A 76 -15.56 9.66 -10.99
C ALA A 76 -14.71 9.33 -9.75
N VAL A 77 -15.22 8.49 -8.84
CA VAL A 77 -14.55 8.19 -7.56
C VAL A 77 -13.61 6.99 -7.66
N LEU A 78 -14.01 5.95 -8.40
CA LEU A 78 -13.32 4.66 -8.56
C LEU A 78 -12.82 4.45 -10.00
N GLU A 79 -12.54 5.52 -10.74
CA GLU A 79 -12.13 5.49 -12.16
C GLU A 79 -11.18 4.32 -12.51
N PRO A 80 -10.05 4.11 -11.81
CA PRO A 80 -9.09 3.08 -12.21
C PRO A 80 -9.62 1.66 -11.98
N LEU A 81 -10.57 1.49 -11.06
CA LEU A 81 -11.20 0.21 -10.78
C LEU A 81 -12.25 -0.10 -11.85
N MET A 82 -13.05 0.90 -12.23
CA MET A 82 -14.08 0.75 -13.27
C MET A 82 -13.46 0.45 -14.65
N LEU A 83 -12.26 0.97 -14.93
CA LEU A 83 -11.51 0.62 -16.15
C LEU A 83 -11.08 -0.86 -16.23
N LEU A 84 -11.14 -1.61 -15.13
CA LEU A 84 -10.86 -3.05 -15.11
C LEU A 84 -12.10 -3.90 -15.37
N GLU A 85 -13.30 -3.30 -15.40
CA GLU A 85 -14.53 -4.00 -15.65
C GLU A 85 -14.50 -4.64 -17.05
N VAL A 86 -14.90 -5.92 -17.12
CA VAL A 86 -15.10 -6.59 -18.41
C VAL A 86 -16.57 -6.46 -18.78
N PRO A 87 -16.89 -5.87 -19.96
CA PRO A 87 -18.26 -5.74 -20.42
C PRO A 87 -18.97 -7.10 -20.51
N GLN A 88 -20.27 -7.10 -20.21
CA GLN A 88 -21.10 -8.30 -20.36
C GLN A 88 -21.07 -8.80 -21.81
N GLY A 89 -20.88 -10.11 -22.00
CA GLY A 89 -20.81 -10.74 -23.32
C GLY A 89 -19.43 -10.75 -23.97
N VAL A 90 -18.42 -10.11 -23.37
CA VAL A 90 -17.03 -10.20 -23.83
C VAL A 90 -16.32 -11.31 -23.04
N ALA A 91 -15.77 -12.30 -23.75
CA ALA A 91 -14.94 -13.32 -23.13
C ALA A 91 -13.68 -12.66 -22.54
N VAL A 92 -13.42 -12.91 -21.26
CA VAL A 92 -12.16 -12.52 -20.62
C VAL A 92 -11.04 -13.21 -21.39
N LYS A 93 -10.06 -12.44 -21.87
CA LYS A 93 -8.87 -13.03 -22.50
C LYS A 93 -8.20 -13.95 -21.49
N ASP A 94 -7.83 -15.16 -21.93
CA ASP A 94 -7.11 -16.11 -21.09
C ASP A 94 -5.62 -15.73 -21.00
N ASP A 95 -5.35 -14.51 -20.51
CA ASP A 95 -4.03 -13.99 -20.26
C ASP A 95 -3.86 -13.61 -18.78
N ALA A 96 -2.64 -13.73 -18.27
CA ALA A 96 -2.33 -13.45 -16.87
C ALA A 96 -2.72 -12.03 -16.45
N VAL A 97 -2.64 -11.05 -17.37
CA VAL A 97 -2.98 -9.64 -17.12
C VAL A 97 -4.48 -9.47 -16.85
N SER A 98 -5.35 -10.04 -17.69
CA SER A 98 -6.80 -9.96 -17.53
C SER A 98 -7.26 -10.72 -16.32
N GLN A 99 -6.66 -11.89 -16.02
CA GLN A 99 -6.96 -12.65 -14.81
C GLN A 99 -6.58 -11.88 -13.54
N ILE A 100 -5.41 -11.23 -13.50
CA ILE A 100 -5.01 -10.36 -12.39
C ILE A 100 -5.96 -9.16 -12.27
N ALA A 101 -6.30 -8.51 -13.38
CA ALA A 101 -7.21 -7.37 -13.39
C ALA A 101 -8.60 -7.73 -12.84
N GLN A 102 -9.13 -8.90 -13.24
CA GLN A 102 -10.41 -9.42 -12.74
C GLN A 102 -10.37 -9.73 -11.24
N LYS A 103 -9.29 -10.37 -10.76
CA LYS A 103 -9.12 -10.60 -9.32
C LYS A 103 -9.06 -9.28 -8.55
N VAL A 104 -8.33 -8.29 -9.07
CA VAL A 104 -8.23 -6.94 -8.48
C VAL A 104 -9.58 -6.24 -8.48
N TYR A 105 -10.34 -6.31 -9.57
CA TYR A 105 -11.70 -5.77 -9.66
C TYR A 105 -12.63 -6.37 -8.59
N ASN A 106 -12.65 -7.70 -8.49
CA ASN A 106 -13.48 -8.41 -7.50
C ASN A 106 -13.03 -8.15 -6.05
N GLY A 107 -11.74 -7.91 -5.83
CA GLY A 107 -11.17 -7.54 -4.53
C GLY A 107 -11.34 -6.07 -4.14
N LEU A 108 -12.22 -5.30 -4.82
CA LEU A 108 -12.38 -3.85 -4.63
C LEU A 108 -11.06 -3.08 -4.75
N GLY A 109 -10.21 -3.53 -5.66
CA GLY A 109 -8.92 -2.93 -5.98
C GLY A 109 -7.74 -3.47 -5.20
N ILE A 110 -7.91 -4.48 -4.33
CA ILE A 110 -6.85 -5.02 -3.48
C ILE A 110 -6.94 -6.55 -3.38
N VAL A 111 -5.82 -7.23 -3.62
CA VAL A 111 -5.73 -8.69 -3.58
C VAL A 111 -4.41 -9.12 -2.92
N PRO A 112 -4.40 -10.17 -2.08
CA PRO A 112 -3.18 -10.80 -1.61
C PRO A 112 -2.31 -11.28 -2.78
N ARG A 113 -1.02 -10.95 -2.79
CA ARG A 113 -0.09 -11.39 -3.83
C ARG A 113 -0.01 -12.92 -3.92
N GLY A 114 -0.20 -13.61 -2.80
CA GLY A 114 -0.25 -15.07 -2.74
C GLY A 114 -1.30 -15.66 -3.70
N ASP A 115 -2.46 -15.01 -3.84
CA ASP A 115 -3.55 -15.47 -4.71
C ASP A 115 -3.25 -15.24 -6.20
N LEU A 116 -2.19 -14.48 -6.50
CA LEU A 116 -1.75 -14.11 -7.84
C LEU A 116 -0.47 -14.85 -8.25
N GLU A 117 0.09 -15.73 -7.40
CA GLU A 117 1.43 -16.30 -7.60
C GLU A 117 1.57 -17.02 -8.96
N SER A 118 0.59 -17.85 -9.34
CA SER A 118 0.58 -18.54 -10.65
C SER A 118 0.61 -17.55 -11.81
N MET A 119 -0.27 -16.54 -11.77
CA MET A 119 -0.38 -15.52 -12.82
C MET A 119 0.89 -14.67 -12.90
N ILE A 120 1.50 -14.33 -11.76
CA ILE A 120 2.72 -13.53 -11.69
C ILE A 120 3.91 -14.25 -12.34
N THR A 121 3.97 -15.59 -12.22
CA THR A 121 5.05 -16.37 -12.86
C THR A 121 4.98 -16.39 -14.38
N GLU A 122 3.79 -16.19 -14.96
CA GLU A 122 3.57 -16.14 -16.40
C GLU A 122 3.84 -14.75 -17.01
N LEU A 123 4.01 -13.72 -16.17
CA LEU A 123 4.21 -12.35 -16.62
C LEU A 123 5.59 -12.11 -17.27
N THR A 124 5.55 -11.68 -18.52
CA THR A 124 6.66 -11.13 -19.31
C THR A 124 6.90 -9.64 -19.01
N PRO A 125 8.03 -9.04 -19.44
CA PRO A 125 8.27 -7.59 -19.28
C PRO A 125 7.20 -6.70 -19.93
N GLU A 126 6.66 -7.12 -21.08
CA GLU A 126 5.60 -6.41 -21.81
C GLU A 126 4.27 -6.45 -21.05
N THR A 127 3.83 -7.63 -20.62
CA THR A 127 2.60 -7.79 -19.83
C THR A 127 2.68 -7.10 -18.46
N ARG A 128 3.88 -6.94 -17.88
CA ARG A 128 4.10 -6.08 -16.71
C ARG A 128 3.92 -4.60 -17.03
N ALA A 129 4.26 -4.14 -18.24
CA ALA A 129 3.97 -2.77 -18.66
C ALA A 129 2.45 -2.56 -18.79
N ASP A 130 1.71 -3.54 -19.30
CA ASP A 130 0.25 -3.49 -19.40
C ASP A 130 -0.43 -3.39 -18.01
N LEU A 131 0.06 -4.13 -17.01
CA LEU A 131 -0.44 -4.00 -15.63
C LEU A 131 -0.20 -2.60 -15.06
N ARG A 132 0.95 -1.98 -15.36
CA ARG A 132 1.23 -0.59 -14.96
C ARG A 132 0.32 0.40 -15.69
N ALA A 133 0.02 0.16 -16.97
CA ALA A 133 -0.94 0.96 -17.72
C ALA A 133 -2.34 0.91 -17.09
N LYS A 134 -2.74 -0.28 -16.60
CA LYS A 134 -3.96 -0.52 -15.80
C LYS A 134 -3.89 0.00 -14.35
N LYS A 135 -2.83 0.74 -13.98
CA LYS A 135 -2.61 1.32 -12.64
C LYS A 135 -2.53 0.31 -11.49
N ILE A 136 -2.27 -0.96 -11.79
CA ILE A 136 -2.10 -2.02 -10.79
C ILE A 136 -0.63 -2.04 -10.35
N ARG A 137 -0.40 -1.87 -9.05
CA ARG A 137 0.91 -2.03 -8.41
C ARG A 137 1.01 -3.42 -7.80
N LEU A 138 2.04 -4.16 -8.19
CA LEU A 138 2.39 -5.46 -7.61
C LEU A 138 3.38 -5.23 -6.44
N GLY A 139 2.83 -5.02 -5.25
CA GLY A 139 3.61 -4.91 -4.01
C GLY A 139 4.18 -6.26 -3.55
N PRO A 140 5.06 -6.29 -2.53
CA PRO A 140 5.65 -7.53 -2.04
C PRO A 140 4.62 -8.50 -1.43
N ILE A 141 3.60 -7.98 -0.75
CA ILE A 141 2.56 -8.80 -0.08
C ILE A 141 1.19 -8.64 -0.74
N LEU A 142 0.86 -7.44 -1.25
CA LEU A 142 -0.45 -7.13 -1.81
C LEU A 142 -0.29 -6.56 -3.23
N ALA A 143 -1.23 -6.89 -4.11
CA ALA A 143 -1.45 -6.19 -5.37
C ALA A 143 -2.60 -5.20 -5.18
N PHE A 144 -2.41 -3.94 -5.59
CA PHE A 144 -3.40 -2.89 -5.36
C PHE A 144 -3.33 -1.74 -6.35
N ILE A 145 -4.34 -0.90 -6.35
CA ILE A 145 -4.38 0.34 -7.13
C ILE A 145 -4.12 1.55 -6.22
N PRO A 146 -2.98 2.25 -6.34
CA PRO A 146 -2.61 3.34 -5.41
C PRO A 146 -3.60 4.51 -5.39
N ALA A 147 -4.24 4.81 -6.53
CA ALA A 147 -5.18 5.92 -6.65
C ALA A 147 -6.46 5.75 -5.79
N LEU A 148 -6.78 4.51 -5.37
CA LEU A 148 -7.95 4.22 -4.55
C LEU A 148 -7.76 4.52 -3.05
N ASN A 149 -6.57 4.97 -2.64
CA ASN A 149 -6.29 5.36 -1.25
C ASN A 149 -6.88 6.74 -0.89
N LYS A 150 -7.50 7.45 -1.85
CA LYS A 150 -8.19 8.71 -1.60
C LYS A 150 -9.40 8.50 -0.67
N PRO A 151 -9.70 9.43 0.26
CA PRO A 151 -10.80 9.27 1.22
C PRO A 151 -12.17 8.95 0.60
N ALA A 152 -12.52 9.60 -0.52
CA ALA A 152 -13.76 9.33 -1.24
C ALA A 152 -13.85 7.87 -1.73
N ALA A 153 -12.76 7.33 -2.29
CA ALA A 153 -12.69 5.95 -2.74
C ALA A 153 -12.69 4.95 -1.57
N VAL A 154 -12.08 5.30 -0.44
CA VAL A 154 -12.12 4.48 0.79
C VAL A 154 -13.56 4.39 1.32
N LYS A 155 -14.25 5.52 1.47
CA LYS A 155 -15.65 5.58 1.95
C LYS A 155 -16.60 4.84 1.02
N LEU A 156 -16.46 5.03 -0.30
CA LEU A 156 -17.31 4.34 -1.27
C LEU A 156 -17.08 2.83 -1.28
N ARG A 157 -15.83 2.36 -1.24
CA ARG A 157 -15.54 0.92 -1.12
C ARG A 157 -16.05 0.33 0.18
N ALA A 158 -15.95 1.06 1.29
CA ALA A 158 -16.48 0.65 2.58
C ALA A 158 -18.00 0.46 2.55
N LEU A 159 -18.71 1.41 1.94
CA LEU A 159 -20.16 1.34 1.74
C LEU A 159 -20.54 0.14 0.88
N LEU A 160 -19.92 -0.01 -0.30
CA LEU A 160 -20.23 -1.10 -1.24
C LEU A 160 -19.92 -2.48 -0.66
N TRP A 161 -18.78 -2.63 0.03
CA TRP A 161 -18.44 -3.89 0.69
C TRP A 161 -19.42 -4.23 1.82
N SER A 162 -19.78 -3.24 2.65
CA SER A 162 -20.69 -3.45 3.78
C SER A 162 -22.08 -3.81 3.29
N LEU A 163 -22.57 -3.11 2.26
CA LEU A 163 -23.83 -3.40 1.59
C LEU A 163 -23.86 -4.83 1.02
N PHE A 164 -22.79 -5.24 0.35
CA PHE A 164 -22.69 -6.59 -0.24
C PHE A 164 -22.68 -7.70 0.82
N GLN A 165 -21.99 -7.46 1.94
CA GLN A 165 -21.90 -8.38 3.07
C GLN A 165 -23.06 -8.29 4.06
N GLY A 166 -24.04 -7.41 3.81
CA GLY A 166 -25.19 -7.22 4.70
C GLY A 166 -24.82 -6.68 6.08
N LYS A 167 -23.74 -5.90 6.18
CA LYS A 167 -23.34 -5.22 7.41
C LYS A 167 -24.08 -3.89 7.57
N GLU A 168 -24.17 -3.44 8.81
CA GLU A 168 -24.81 -2.16 9.15
C GLU A 168 -24.09 -0.98 8.50
N LEU A 169 -24.88 0.01 8.08
CA LEU A 169 -24.43 1.30 7.56
C LEU A 169 -24.76 2.39 8.61
N PRO A 170 -23.94 3.46 8.73
CA PRO A 170 -22.75 3.75 7.94
C PRO A 170 -21.54 2.87 8.31
N ALA A 171 -20.75 2.49 7.30
CA ALA A 171 -19.57 1.67 7.49
C ALA A 171 -18.46 2.44 8.23
N LYS A 172 -17.84 1.82 9.23
CA LYS A 172 -16.76 2.43 10.03
C LYS A 172 -15.44 2.52 9.24
N THR A 173 -15.09 3.70 8.76
CA THR A 173 -13.81 3.94 8.06
C THR A 173 -12.80 4.70 8.93
N PRO A 174 -11.49 4.52 8.72
CA PRO A 174 -10.47 5.41 9.28
C PRO A 174 -10.72 6.88 8.92
N ALA A 175 -10.26 7.80 9.78
CA ALA A 175 -10.35 9.24 9.54
C ALA A 175 -9.57 9.67 8.28
N ASP A 176 -10.03 10.73 7.62
CA ASP A 176 -9.43 11.19 6.37
C ASP A 176 -7.97 11.61 6.59
N GLY A 177 -7.07 11.10 5.74
CA GLY A 177 -5.63 11.40 5.79
C GLY A 177 -4.84 10.63 6.85
N ILE A 178 -5.48 9.85 7.73
CA ILE A 178 -4.76 9.05 8.71
C ILE A 178 -4.01 7.89 8.02
N VAL A 179 -2.80 7.61 8.50
CA VAL A 179 -1.99 6.53 7.92
C VAL A 179 -2.33 5.18 8.53
N SER A 180 -2.68 5.17 9.82
CA SER A 180 -2.99 3.94 10.53
C SER A 180 -3.93 4.18 11.69
N VAL A 181 -4.69 3.15 12.06
CA VAL A 181 -5.59 3.16 13.22
C VAL A 181 -5.42 1.85 13.99
N LYS A 182 -5.31 1.95 15.31
CA LYS A 182 -5.33 0.77 16.19
C LYS A 182 -6.75 0.21 16.24
N ILE A 183 -6.90 -1.09 16.04
CA ILE A 183 -8.20 -1.76 16.11
C ILE A 183 -8.26 -2.51 17.43
N GLU A 184 -9.17 -2.07 18.30
CA GLU A 184 -9.37 -2.66 19.62
C GLU A 184 -10.32 -3.87 19.57
N ASP A 185 -11.19 -3.90 18.56
CA ASP A 185 -12.16 -4.97 18.35
C ASP A 185 -11.50 -6.20 17.72
N VAL A 186 -11.42 -7.28 18.49
CA VAL A 186 -10.86 -8.57 18.04
C VAL A 186 -11.72 -9.21 16.94
N THR A 187 -13.00 -8.83 16.83
CA THR A 187 -13.93 -9.33 15.81
C THR A 187 -13.87 -8.56 14.49
N ALA A 188 -12.97 -7.58 14.39
CA ALA A 188 -12.74 -6.82 13.18
C ALA A 188 -12.41 -7.72 12.00
N SER A 189 -13.18 -7.58 10.92
CA SER A 189 -13.00 -8.38 9.71
C SER A 189 -11.77 -7.92 8.92
N GLU A 190 -10.77 -8.78 8.81
CA GLU A 190 -9.57 -8.53 8.00
C GLU A 190 -9.91 -8.22 6.53
N ASP A 191 -10.88 -8.94 5.97
CA ASP A 191 -11.32 -8.74 4.59
C ASP A 191 -11.95 -7.37 4.35
N TYR A 192 -12.67 -6.82 5.33
CA TYR A 192 -13.22 -5.47 5.26
C TYR A 192 -12.12 -4.43 5.19
N TYR A 193 -11.20 -4.48 6.15
CA TYR A 193 -10.10 -3.52 6.25
C TYR A 193 -9.17 -3.61 5.04
N ARG A 194 -8.93 -4.81 4.52
CA ARG A 194 -8.20 -5.01 3.26
C ARG A 194 -8.94 -4.41 2.07
N SER A 195 -10.25 -4.60 1.94
CA SER A 195 -11.02 -4.11 0.78
C SER A 195 -11.09 -2.58 0.70
N ILE A 196 -10.98 -1.89 1.84
CA ILE A 196 -10.97 -0.42 1.91
C ILE A 196 -9.57 0.22 1.84
N GLY A 197 -8.49 -0.56 1.72
CA GLY A 197 -7.12 -0.03 1.64
C GLY A 197 -6.36 0.12 2.95
N TYR A 198 -6.85 -0.50 4.02
CA TYR A 198 -6.23 -0.48 5.34
C TYR A 198 -6.03 -1.90 5.91
N PRO A 199 -5.27 -2.79 5.24
CA PRO A 199 -5.07 -4.16 5.71
C PRO A 199 -4.64 -4.21 7.20
N LEU A 200 -5.16 -5.21 7.92
CA LEU A 200 -4.88 -5.42 9.35
C LEU A 200 -3.59 -6.20 9.54
N TYR A 201 -2.66 -5.63 10.30
CA TYR A 201 -1.44 -6.29 10.76
C TYR A 201 -1.16 -5.91 12.21
N GLY A 202 -0.84 -6.88 13.05
CA GLY A 202 -0.47 -6.65 14.45
C GLY A 202 -1.52 -5.89 15.27
N GLY A 203 -2.83 -6.05 14.97
CA GLY A 203 -3.92 -5.32 15.63
C GLY A 203 -4.10 -3.87 15.14
N ARG A 204 -3.52 -3.53 13.99
CA ARG A 204 -3.56 -2.16 13.43
C ARG A 204 -3.95 -2.20 11.95
N ALA A 205 -4.86 -1.31 11.56
CA ALA A 205 -5.24 -1.08 10.18
C ALA A 205 -4.29 -0.04 9.58
N VAL A 206 -3.50 -0.41 8.56
CA VAL A 206 -2.45 0.44 8.00
C VAL A 206 -2.74 0.73 6.54
N ARG A 207 -2.63 2.00 6.14
CA ARG A 207 -2.81 2.42 4.75
C ARG A 207 -1.83 1.69 3.83
N ILE A 208 -2.37 1.07 2.78
CA ILE A 208 -1.67 0.10 1.96
C ILE A 208 -0.40 0.64 1.26
N ASP A 209 -0.36 1.92 0.89
CA ASP A 209 0.83 2.52 0.25
C ASP A 209 2.00 2.68 1.22
N MET A 210 1.73 3.05 2.47
CA MET A 210 2.75 3.16 3.51
C MET A 210 3.22 1.80 3.97
N LEU A 211 2.29 0.85 4.07
CA LEU A 211 2.64 -0.55 4.34
C LEU A 211 3.55 -1.11 3.23
N ASP A 212 3.19 -0.92 1.96
CA ASP A 212 4.00 -1.34 0.81
C ASP A 212 5.41 -0.73 0.83
N ARG A 213 5.51 0.55 1.21
CA ARG A 213 6.79 1.25 1.37
C ARG A 213 7.66 0.64 2.47
N VAL A 214 7.08 0.39 3.64
CA VAL A 214 7.80 -0.25 4.76
C VAL A 214 8.29 -1.62 4.35
N ILE A 215 7.43 -2.44 3.76
CA ILE A 215 7.77 -3.80 3.36
C ILE A 215 8.85 -3.80 2.27
N SER A 216 8.74 -2.90 1.27
CA SER A 216 9.76 -2.78 0.23
C SER A 216 11.12 -2.42 0.85
N CYS A 217 11.14 -1.47 1.79
CA CYS A 217 12.35 -1.12 2.55
C CYS A 217 12.93 -2.31 3.32
N VAL A 218 12.09 -3.15 3.93
CA VAL A 218 12.52 -4.37 4.62
C VAL A 218 13.21 -5.34 3.65
N TYR A 219 12.63 -5.57 2.47
CA TYR A 219 13.23 -6.49 1.48
C TYR A 219 14.50 -5.93 0.84
N ASP A 220 14.57 -4.63 0.57
CA ASP A 220 15.74 -3.99 -0.05
C ASP A 220 16.96 -3.95 0.88
N ASN A 221 16.73 -3.87 2.19
CA ASN A 221 17.79 -3.79 3.21
C ASN A 221 18.05 -5.14 3.90
N ALA A 222 17.42 -6.22 3.45
CA ALA A 222 17.63 -7.55 3.99
C ALA A 222 18.99 -8.12 3.54
N GLN A 223 19.86 -8.45 4.49
CA GLN A 223 21.12 -9.16 4.26
C GLN A 223 21.07 -10.52 4.94
N ASP A 224 21.38 -11.59 4.20
CA ASP A 224 21.32 -12.99 4.68
C ASP A 224 19.99 -13.39 5.36
N GLY A 225 18.89 -12.81 4.86
CA GLY A 225 17.55 -13.01 5.41
C GLY A 225 17.34 -12.39 6.78
N LYS A 226 18.18 -11.43 7.20
CA LYS A 226 18.02 -10.60 8.39
C LYS A 226 17.92 -9.13 7.98
N PHE A 227 17.18 -8.34 8.75
CA PHE A 227 17.11 -6.89 8.58
C PHE A 227 16.97 -6.21 9.94
N GLN A 228 17.48 -4.99 10.05
CA GLN A 228 17.28 -4.16 11.23
C GLN A 228 16.07 -3.25 11.02
N ALA A 229 15.16 -3.19 11.99
CA ALA A 229 14.08 -2.21 11.97
C ALA A 229 14.67 -0.79 12.00
N ARG A 230 14.00 0.18 11.39
CA ARG A 230 14.44 1.58 11.38
C ARG A 230 13.35 2.49 11.93
N HIS A 231 13.77 3.59 12.57
CA HIS A 231 12.87 4.62 13.07
C HIS A 231 11.95 5.16 11.96
N GLU A 232 12.49 5.34 10.75
CA GLU A 232 11.74 5.76 9.56
C GLU A 232 10.52 4.87 9.27
N MET A 233 10.61 3.56 9.57
CA MET A 233 9.49 2.63 9.35
C MET A 233 8.34 2.91 10.32
N ALA A 234 8.64 3.21 11.59
CA ALA A 234 7.63 3.59 12.58
C ALA A 234 7.00 4.95 12.23
N GLU A 235 7.81 5.91 11.77
CA GLU A 235 7.36 7.22 11.30
C GLU A 235 6.41 7.09 10.08
N TRP A 236 6.75 6.25 9.10
CA TRP A 236 5.87 6.02 7.94
C TRP A 236 4.56 5.34 8.31
N LEU A 237 4.53 4.50 9.34
CA LEU A 237 3.30 3.89 9.85
C LEU A 237 2.53 4.83 10.79
N GLY A 238 3.15 5.90 11.27
CA GLY A 238 2.60 6.78 12.30
C GLY A 238 2.24 6.01 13.58
N CYS A 239 3.08 5.06 14.00
CA CYS A 239 2.84 4.20 15.16
C CYS A 239 4.07 4.15 16.09
N PRO A 240 3.89 3.76 17.37
CA PRO A 240 5.02 3.49 18.24
C PRO A 240 5.84 2.30 17.73
N ILE A 241 7.09 2.21 18.19
CA ILE A 241 8.05 1.16 17.78
C ILE A 241 7.53 -0.24 18.15
N ASP A 242 6.88 -0.37 19.32
CA ASP A 242 6.30 -1.65 19.76
C ASP A 242 5.22 -2.16 18.79
N ASP A 243 4.41 -1.24 18.24
CA ASP A 243 3.38 -1.59 17.27
C ASP A 243 3.99 -1.92 15.90
N LEU A 244 5.09 -1.26 15.52
CA LEU A 244 5.87 -1.66 14.34
C LEU A 244 6.34 -3.12 14.50
N TYR A 245 6.85 -3.51 15.67
CA TYR A 245 7.29 -4.89 15.91
C TYR A 245 6.14 -5.89 15.81
N LYS A 246 4.96 -5.57 16.37
CA LYS A 246 3.76 -6.41 16.22
C LYS A 246 3.35 -6.57 14.76
N VAL A 247 3.39 -5.47 13.98
CA VAL A 247 3.12 -5.50 12.53
C VAL A 247 4.11 -6.43 11.83
N LEU A 248 5.41 -6.28 12.06
CA LEU A 248 6.46 -7.14 11.47
C LEU A 248 6.27 -8.62 11.86
N VAL A 249 5.98 -8.91 13.12
CA VAL A 249 5.72 -10.27 13.61
C VAL A 249 4.49 -10.87 12.95
N SER A 250 3.40 -10.12 12.82
CA SER A 250 2.16 -10.60 12.19
C SER A 250 2.33 -10.92 10.70
N MET A 251 3.28 -10.27 10.01
CA MET A 251 3.67 -10.61 8.63
C MET A 251 4.53 -11.88 8.54
N GLY A 252 4.96 -12.43 9.68
CA GLY A 252 5.74 -13.66 9.80
C GLY A 252 7.25 -13.45 9.92
N HIS A 253 7.69 -12.22 10.23
CA HIS A 253 9.10 -11.97 10.58
C HIS A 253 9.38 -12.39 12.03
N ILE A 254 10.57 -12.95 12.27
CA ILE A 254 10.95 -13.42 13.62
C ILE A 254 11.90 -12.41 14.25
N LYS A 255 11.60 -11.93 15.46
CA LYS A 255 12.49 -11.07 16.25
C LYS A 255 13.73 -11.89 16.67
N VAL A 256 14.93 -11.47 16.27
CA VAL A 256 16.20 -12.19 16.54
C VAL A 256 17.00 -11.51 17.63
N TYR A 257 17.05 -10.19 17.63
CA TYR A 257 17.82 -9.39 18.57
C TYR A 257 17.06 -8.12 18.89
N ASP A 258 16.94 -7.77 20.16
CA ASP A 258 16.45 -6.46 20.58
C ASP A 258 17.52 -5.79 21.46
N PRO A 259 18.09 -4.65 21.04
CA PRO A 259 18.98 -3.89 21.90
C PRO A 259 18.29 -3.38 23.18
N ALA A 260 16.97 -3.24 23.22
CA ALA A 260 16.23 -2.88 24.44
C ALA A 260 16.18 -4.05 25.45
N ASP A 261 16.02 -5.29 24.98
CA ASP A 261 16.02 -6.49 25.83
C ASP A 261 17.42 -6.77 26.41
N VAL A 262 18.50 -6.35 25.72
CA VAL A 262 19.88 -6.47 26.22
C VAL A 262 20.18 -5.42 27.29
N LYS A 263 19.76 -4.16 27.09
CA LYS A 263 19.89 -3.12 28.13
C LYS A 263 19.10 -3.45 29.39
N ALA A 264 17.89 -3.97 29.26
CA ALA A 264 17.10 -4.41 30.42
C ALA A 264 17.76 -5.58 31.17
N LYS A 265 18.43 -6.51 30.46
CA LYS A 265 19.20 -7.59 31.08
C LYS A 265 20.50 -7.11 31.73
N GLU A 266 21.17 -6.12 31.15
CA GLU A 266 22.38 -5.52 31.73
C GLU A 266 22.06 -4.66 32.98
N GLU A 267 20.88 -4.03 33.04
CA GLU A 267 20.40 -3.32 34.23
C GLU A 267 19.96 -4.28 35.36
N ASP A 268 19.39 -5.45 35.03
CA ASP A 268 19.02 -6.48 36.00
C ASP A 268 20.26 -7.26 36.54
N GLU A 269 21.26 -7.52 35.69
CA GLU A 269 22.55 -8.10 36.12
C GLU A 269 23.48 -7.07 36.81
N GLY A 270 23.31 -5.78 36.53
CA GLY A 270 24.00 -4.69 37.21
C GLY A 270 23.54 -4.45 38.65
N ALA A 271 22.33 -4.90 39.00
CA ALA A 271 21.79 -4.89 40.37
C ALA A 271 22.25 -6.12 41.19
N ALA A 272 22.90 -7.12 40.58
CA ALA A 272 23.34 -8.34 41.24
C ALA A 272 24.87 -8.46 41.32
N LYS A 273 25.48 -7.63 42.18
CA LYS A 273 26.75 -7.99 42.85
C LYS A 273 26.59 -7.86 44.37
N PRO A 274 27.21 -8.77 45.14
CA PRO A 274 26.77 -9.11 46.49
C PRO A 274 27.22 -8.06 47.50
N VAL A 275 26.29 -7.67 48.38
CA VAL A 275 26.59 -6.99 49.63
C VAL A 275 26.81 -8.06 50.69
N THR A 276 28.02 -8.11 51.24
CA THR A 276 28.36 -8.85 52.46
C THR A 276 27.75 -8.12 53.66
N GLU A 277 27.07 -8.87 54.54
CA GLU A 277 26.45 -8.41 55.79
C GLU A 277 27.46 -8.06 56.91
N GLU A 278 26.97 -7.22 57.82
CA GLU A 278 27.31 -6.93 59.25
C GLU A 278 27.53 -5.42 59.47
N GLU A 279 26.93 -4.71 60.44
CA GLU A 279 25.89 -4.96 61.44
C GLU A 279 25.40 -3.57 61.97
N LYS A 280 24.30 -3.57 62.74
CA LYS A 280 23.49 -2.44 63.28
C LYS A 280 24.18 -1.30 64.07
N SER A 281 23.59 -0.09 64.00
CA SER A 281 23.20 0.72 65.17
C SER A 281 22.17 1.84 64.81
N GLU A 282 21.22 2.07 65.73
CA GLU A 282 20.07 3.01 65.70
C GLU A 282 20.46 4.51 65.74
N ASP A 283 19.70 5.42 65.11
CA ASP A 283 18.71 6.33 65.75
C ASP A 283 18.18 7.40 64.74
N LYS A 284 16.96 7.93 64.96
CA LYS A 284 16.20 8.94 64.16
C LYS A 284 16.26 10.32 64.88
N PRO A 285 15.63 11.47 64.45
CA PRO A 285 14.95 11.88 63.20
C PRO A 285 15.23 13.35 62.73
N GLU A 286 14.51 13.79 61.68
CA GLU A 286 14.13 15.20 61.30
C GLU A 286 15.22 16.15 60.74
N GLU A 287 15.01 17.10 59.81
CA GLU A 287 13.94 17.56 58.92
C GLU A 287 14.63 18.58 57.95
N LYS A 288 14.04 18.81 56.75
CA LYS A 288 13.85 20.14 56.12
C LYS A 288 14.79 20.70 55.02
N LEU A 289 14.18 20.93 53.84
CA LEU A 289 14.23 22.07 52.86
C LEU A 289 15.61 22.61 52.41
N GLU A 290 15.86 23.15 51.20
CA GLU A 290 15.05 23.71 50.11
C GLU A 290 15.96 23.95 48.89
N GLU A 291 15.33 24.22 47.75
CA GLU A 291 15.86 24.76 46.49
C GLU A 291 16.83 25.96 46.66
N LYS A 292 17.79 26.13 45.73
CA LYS A 292 17.74 27.24 44.76
C LYS A 292 18.87 27.30 43.71
N SER A 293 18.41 27.63 42.51
CA SER A 293 18.94 28.58 41.52
C SER A 293 20.30 28.35 40.85
N GLU A 294 20.20 28.06 39.55
CA GLU A 294 20.74 28.86 38.44
C GLU A 294 21.59 30.08 38.83
N GLU A 295 22.83 30.17 38.31
CA GLU A 295 23.15 31.20 37.30
C GLU A 295 24.39 30.82 36.48
N LYS A 296 24.36 31.31 35.24
CA LYS A 296 25.23 31.12 34.09
C LYS A 296 26.67 31.58 34.34
N THR A 297 27.61 30.89 33.68
CA THR A 297 28.74 31.57 33.03
C THR A 297 29.02 30.93 31.68
N ASP A 298 28.90 31.76 30.64
CA ASP A 298 29.41 31.54 29.29
C ASP A 298 30.87 31.08 29.31
N LYS A 299 31.16 30.02 28.55
CA LYS A 299 32.43 29.89 27.84
C LYS A 299 32.23 29.06 26.58
N ASP A 300 32.51 29.75 25.49
CA ASP A 300 32.63 29.33 24.11
C ASP A 300 33.64 28.17 23.98
N GLU A 301 33.16 27.02 23.51
CA GLU A 301 33.99 25.97 22.90
C GLU A 301 33.12 25.11 21.96
N SER A 302 33.32 25.32 20.66
CA SER A 302 33.16 24.38 19.55
C SER A 302 32.22 23.17 19.75
N LYS A 303 30.92 23.36 19.49
CA LYS A 303 29.98 22.24 19.24
C LYS A 303 30.12 21.74 17.79
N GLU A 304 30.94 20.72 17.65
CA GLU A 304 30.84 19.76 16.56
C GLU A 304 29.44 19.13 16.58
N LYS A 305 28.69 19.23 15.47
CA LYS A 305 27.36 18.63 15.33
C LYS A 305 27.48 17.10 15.41
N VAL A 306 27.32 16.55 16.61
CA VAL A 306 27.00 15.14 16.81
C VAL A 306 25.65 14.90 16.13
N LYS A 307 25.65 14.12 15.05
CA LYS A 307 24.41 13.59 14.47
C LYS A 307 23.69 12.85 15.59
N ASP A 308 22.45 13.22 15.87
CA ASP A 308 21.55 12.43 16.70
C ASP A 308 21.44 11.02 16.13
N VAL A 309 22.28 10.10 16.62
CA VAL A 309 22.18 8.68 16.32
C VAL A 309 20.98 8.19 17.14
N LYS A 310 19.80 8.22 16.51
CA LYS A 310 18.61 7.54 17.03
C LYS A 310 19.01 6.11 17.41
N PRO A 311 18.54 5.58 18.55
CA PRO A 311 18.98 4.29 19.07
C PRO A 311 18.84 3.17 18.04
N GLU A 312 19.67 2.15 18.13
CA GLU A 312 19.52 0.97 17.28
C GLU A 312 18.21 0.25 17.65
N LEU A 313 17.44 -0.18 16.63
CA LEU A 313 16.20 -0.93 16.83
C LEU A 313 16.42 -2.44 16.61
N ALA A 314 15.43 -3.23 17.02
CA ALA A 314 15.47 -4.68 16.92
C ALA A 314 15.77 -5.21 15.50
N THR A 315 16.53 -6.30 15.45
CA THR A 315 16.84 -7.06 14.24
C THR A 315 15.86 -8.22 14.09
N PHE A 316 15.31 -8.37 12.89
CA PHE A 316 14.35 -9.39 12.52
C PHE A 316 14.92 -10.32 11.44
N ARG A 317 14.41 -11.56 11.39
CA ARG A 317 14.65 -12.51 10.30
C ARG A 317 13.44 -12.54 9.38
N LEU A 318 13.68 -12.55 8.07
CA LEU A 318 12.63 -12.71 7.07
C LEU A 318 12.01 -14.09 7.15
N LYS A 319 10.69 -14.15 6.92
CA LYS A 319 9.98 -15.40 6.62
C LYS A 319 10.64 -16.03 5.40
N LYS A 320 11.21 -17.22 5.55
CA LYS A 320 11.75 -17.99 4.41
C LYS A 320 10.59 -18.27 3.45
N GLY A 321 10.52 -17.52 2.34
CA GLY A 321 9.57 -17.80 1.27
C GLY A 321 9.92 -19.12 0.55
N LYS A 322 8.96 -19.68 -0.18
CA LYS A 322 9.17 -20.90 -1.01
C LYS A 322 10.33 -20.77 -2.01
N ALA A 323 10.74 -19.55 -2.35
CA ALA A 323 11.93 -19.27 -3.15
C ALA A 323 13.24 -19.82 -2.54
N PHE A 324 13.32 -19.96 -1.21
CA PHE A 324 14.48 -20.55 -0.52
C PHE A 324 14.42 -22.07 -0.37
N GLN A 325 13.30 -22.73 -0.67
CA GLN A 325 13.20 -24.20 -0.62
C GLN A 325 13.75 -24.89 -1.87
N LYS A 326 13.97 -24.16 -2.97
CA LYS A 326 14.70 -24.67 -4.15
C LYS A 326 16.21 -24.59 -3.92
N GLY A 327 16.71 -25.42 -3.01
CA GLY A 327 18.14 -25.58 -2.78
C GLY A 327 18.54 -26.91 -2.14
N ASN A 328 17.58 -27.75 -1.72
CA ASN A 328 17.91 -28.99 -1.02
C ASN A 328 17.03 -30.19 -1.42
N ALA A 329 16.82 -30.36 -2.73
CA ALA A 329 16.26 -31.58 -3.31
C ALA A 329 16.82 -31.74 -4.73
N GLY A 330 17.88 -32.53 -4.86
CA GLY A 330 18.51 -32.82 -6.16
C GLY A 330 19.97 -33.20 -5.99
N GLY A 331 20.23 -34.35 -5.37
CA GLY A 331 21.55 -34.97 -5.39
C GLY A 331 22.07 -35.06 -6.82
N ALA A 332 23.28 -34.56 -7.03
CA ALA A 332 23.99 -34.68 -8.28
C ALA A 332 24.20 -36.17 -8.62
N PRO A 333 23.82 -36.66 -9.80
CA PRO A 333 24.21 -38.00 -10.20
C PRO A 333 25.68 -37.99 -10.64
N GLU A 334 26.48 -38.86 -10.02
CA GLU A 334 27.87 -39.14 -10.33
C GLU A 334 28.09 -39.41 -11.83
N ARG A 335 29.02 -38.67 -12.43
CA ARG A 335 29.57 -38.98 -13.76
C ARG A 335 30.54 -40.15 -13.64
N LYS A 336 30.11 -41.36 -14.01
CA LYS A 336 31.03 -42.48 -14.27
C LYS A 336 31.78 -42.26 -15.58
N ALA A 337 33.11 -42.38 -15.48
CA ALA A 337 34.03 -42.34 -16.59
C ALA A 337 33.99 -43.64 -17.41
N SER A 338 33.90 -43.54 -18.74
CA SER A 338 34.25 -44.63 -19.64
C SER A 338 34.89 -44.11 -20.93
N LYS A 339 35.98 -44.76 -21.31
CA LYS A 339 36.96 -44.42 -22.36
C LYS A 339 36.39 -44.51 -23.78
N LYS A 340 36.97 -43.69 -24.69
CA LYS A 340 36.74 -43.60 -26.16
C LYS A 340 36.99 -44.93 -26.92
N PRO A 341 36.63 -45.03 -28.23
CA PRO A 341 37.61 -44.67 -29.28
C PRO A 341 37.05 -43.80 -30.43
N LYS A 342 37.98 -43.40 -31.31
CA LYS A 342 37.97 -42.32 -32.31
C LYS A 342 37.34 -42.72 -33.67
N SER A 343 36.74 -41.76 -34.36
CA SER A 343 36.75 -41.61 -35.84
C SER A 343 36.33 -40.19 -36.23
N ALA A 344 36.38 -39.82 -37.52
CA ALA A 344 37.38 -38.92 -38.08
C ALA A 344 36.72 -37.88 -39.02
N LYS A 345 37.22 -36.63 -39.01
CA LYS A 345 37.10 -35.51 -39.99
C LYS A 345 35.74 -34.80 -40.18
N PRO A 346 35.69 -33.58 -40.78
CA PRO A 346 36.75 -32.58 -41.03
C PRO A 346 36.42 -31.15 -40.49
N LYS A 347 37.44 -30.29 -40.52
CA LYS A 347 37.47 -28.88 -40.07
C LYS A 347 36.61 -27.96 -40.95
N LYS A 348 35.92 -26.99 -40.33
CA LYS A 348 35.38 -25.80 -41.00
C LYS A 348 35.77 -24.55 -40.20
N ASP A 349 36.36 -23.59 -40.89
CA ASP A 349 36.99 -22.38 -40.34
C ASP A 349 36.01 -21.46 -39.61
N VAL A 350 36.31 -21.15 -38.35
CA VAL A 350 35.61 -20.12 -37.57
C VAL A 350 36.46 -18.85 -37.61
N LYS A 351 36.02 -17.85 -38.39
CA LYS A 351 36.51 -16.47 -38.29
C LYS A 351 36.27 -15.94 -36.87
N LYS A 352 37.34 -15.53 -36.19
CA LYS A 352 37.32 -14.80 -34.91
C LYS A 352 36.45 -13.54 -35.06
N ARG A 353 35.40 -13.42 -34.25
CA ARG A 353 34.73 -12.14 -33.98
C ARG A 353 35.60 -11.31 -33.02
N PRO A 354 35.80 -10.01 -33.23
CA PRO A 354 36.57 -9.18 -32.32
C PRO A 354 35.79 -8.95 -31.01
N LYS A 355 36.54 -8.85 -29.89
CA LYS A 355 36.03 -8.56 -28.54
C LYS A 355 35.33 -7.19 -28.54
N LYS A 356 34.15 -7.13 -27.94
CA LYS A 356 33.39 -5.90 -27.70
C LYS A 356 34.03 -5.15 -26.54
N ASP A 357 34.44 -3.91 -26.81
CA ASP A 357 34.98 -2.97 -25.84
C ASP A 357 33.88 -2.57 -24.84
N ASN A 358 34.21 -2.55 -23.54
CA ASN A 358 33.25 -2.38 -22.44
C ASN A 358 33.48 -1.05 -21.71
N SER A 359 33.53 0.05 -22.46
CA SER A 359 33.57 1.41 -21.90
C SER A 359 32.16 2.04 -21.92
N PRO A 360 31.82 2.87 -20.91
CA PRO A 360 30.51 3.50 -20.82
C PRO A 360 30.34 4.54 -21.93
N ARG A 361 29.38 4.33 -22.84
CA ARG A 361 28.95 5.32 -23.83
C ARG A 361 28.04 6.34 -23.14
N ILE A 362 28.56 7.55 -22.94
CA ILE A 362 27.75 8.73 -22.61
C ILE A 362 27.04 9.14 -23.89
N MET A 363 25.71 9.01 -23.94
CA MET A 363 24.89 9.59 -25.01
C MET A 363 24.43 10.97 -24.54
N SER A 364 25.11 12.03 -24.96
CA SER A 364 24.58 13.38 -24.88
C SER A 364 23.53 13.56 -25.98
N ALA A 365 22.29 13.81 -25.56
CA ALA A 365 21.22 14.20 -26.47
C ALA A 365 21.25 15.73 -26.62
N GLU A 366 22.05 16.22 -27.56
CA GLU A 366 21.92 17.60 -28.02
C GLU A 366 20.86 17.65 -29.13
N ALA A 367 19.76 18.38 -28.85
CA ALA A 367 18.76 18.68 -29.85
C ALA A 367 19.35 19.67 -30.87
N LYS A 368 19.28 19.35 -32.16
CA LYS A 368 19.57 20.33 -33.22
C LYS A 368 18.50 21.41 -33.16
N VAL A 369 18.89 22.60 -32.71
CA VAL A 369 18.07 23.80 -32.84
C VAL A 369 18.15 24.22 -34.31
N ASN A 370 17.05 24.06 -35.06
CA ASN A 370 16.92 24.70 -36.36
C ASN A 370 16.58 26.18 -36.08
N ASP A 371 17.48 27.09 -36.46
CA ASP A 371 17.29 28.53 -36.26
C ASP A 371 16.07 29.10 -37.02
N GLU A 372 15.50 28.32 -37.96
CA GLU A 372 14.32 28.69 -38.75
C GLU A 372 12.98 28.53 -37.99
N ASP A 373 12.94 27.75 -36.90
CA ASP A 373 11.75 27.57 -36.05
C ASP A 373 11.78 28.45 -34.78
N SER A 374 12.75 29.36 -34.68
CA SER A 374 12.83 30.30 -33.56
C SER A 374 11.76 31.39 -33.71
N PRO A 375 10.93 31.64 -32.68
CA PRO A 375 9.88 32.68 -32.72
C PRO A 375 10.42 34.10 -32.92
N PHE A 376 11.74 34.30 -32.86
CA PHE A 376 12.42 35.58 -33.11
C PHE A 376 12.85 35.77 -34.58
N ALA A 377 12.78 34.75 -35.44
CA ALA A 377 13.17 34.85 -36.85
C ALA A 377 12.33 35.88 -37.63
N ILE A 378 11.07 36.08 -37.23
CA ILE A 378 10.14 37.04 -37.84
C ILE A 378 10.58 38.50 -37.59
N LEU A 379 11.32 38.79 -36.51
CA LEU A 379 11.78 40.15 -36.19
C LEU A 379 12.98 40.61 -37.03
N GLN A 380 13.78 39.69 -37.59
CA GLN A 380 14.88 40.05 -38.48
C GLN A 380 14.41 40.49 -39.87
N GLN A 381 13.22 40.07 -40.31
CA GLN A 381 12.66 40.45 -41.61
C GLN A 381 12.05 41.86 -41.63
N LEU A 382 11.86 42.49 -40.46
CA LEU A 382 11.26 43.83 -40.31
C LEU A 382 12.30 44.97 -40.27
N LYS A 383 13.59 44.69 -40.45
CA LYS A 383 14.61 45.72 -40.69
C LYS A 383 14.88 45.84 -42.19
N LYS A 384 13.99 46.52 -42.91
CA LYS A 384 14.31 47.16 -44.18
C LYS A 384 13.54 48.47 -44.31
#